data_AF-A0A151QUR5-F1
#
_entry.id   AF-A0A151QUR5-F1
#
_cell.length_a   1.000
_cell.length_b   1.000
_cell.length_c   1.000
_cell.angle_alpha   90.00
_cell.angle_beta   90.00
_cell.angle_gamma   90.00
#
_symmetry.space_group_name_H-M   'P 1'
#
loop_
_entity.id
_entity.type
_entity.pdbx_description
1 polymer ?
#
loop_
_entity_poly.entity_id
_entity_poly.type
_entity_poly.pdbx_seq_one_letter_code
_entity_poly.pdbx_strand_id
1 'polypeptide(L)'
;PCHATPYYSMLHHNLSMQFLDCTPSEEKGVPYESDRFLMDPVPFVSEYAKNMSLPSHIVLFDSEEQKLRNLLISFDYREEKRFFNAHFKVDRDLQASIVVYVRTR
;
A
#
# COMPACT_ATOMS: atom_id res chain seq x y z
N PRO A 1 4.05 -10.70 -1.09
CA PRO A 1 2.98 -11.42 -0.36
C PRO A 1 1.62 -11.21 -1.05
N CYS A 2 1.38 -11.90 -2.18
CA CYS A 2 0.15 -11.75 -2.94
C CYS A 2 -0.93 -12.77 -2.57
N HIS A 3 -0.55 -13.84 -1.86
CA HIS A 3 -1.45 -14.90 -1.41
C HIS A 3 -1.48 -15.07 0.12
N ALA A 4 -0.94 -14.10 0.86
CA ALA A 4 -0.89 -14.17 2.33
C ALA A 4 -2.25 -13.90 2.98
N THR A 5 -3.17 -13.22 2.29
CA THR A 5 -4.47 -12.79 2.83
C THR A 5 -5.60 -13.04 1.81
N PRO A 6 -6.17 -14.26 1.77
CA PRO A 6 -7.27 -14.59 0.85
C PRO A 6 -8.57 -13.84 1.18
N TYR A 7 -9.31 -13.45 0.13
CA TYR A 7 -10.46 -12.54 0.14
C TYR A 7 -11.52 -12.86 1.23
N TYR A 8 -12.02 -14.10 1.25
CA TYR A 8 -13.13 -14.52 2.11
C TYR A 8 -12.72 -15.17 3.43
N SER A 9 -11.43 -15.49 3.58
CA SER A 9 -10.94 -16.17 4.80
C SER A 9 -10.72 -15.20 5.96
N MET A 10 -10.55 -13.90 5.67
CA MET A 10 -10.26 -12.87 6.66
C MET A 10 -11.44 -11.90 6.90
N LEU A 11 -12.35 -11.78 5.94
CA LEU A 11 -13.49 -10.87 6.01
C LEU A 11 -14.79 -11.60 5.68
N HIS A 12 -15.69 -11.66 6.66
CA HIS A 12 -17.01 -12.31 6.55
C HIS A 12 -18.12 -11.38 6.03
N HIS A 13 -17.74 -10.32 5.32
CA HIS A 13 -18.65 -9.33 4.76
C HIS A 13 -18.33 -9.08 3.29
N ASN A 14 -19.36 -8.78 2.50
CA ASN A 14 -19.18 -8.44 1.09
C ASN A 14 -18.68 -6.98 0.97
N LEU A 15 -17.37 -6.83 0.79
CA LEU A 15 -16.69 -5.55 0.65
C LEU A 15 -15.91 -5.55 -0.68
N SER A 16 -15.92 -4.42 -1.38
CA SER A 16 -15.06 -4.23 -2.54
C SER A 16 -13.62 -4.03 -2.09
N MET A 17 -12.71 -4.85 -2.61
CA MET A 17 -11.28 -4.79 -2.30
C MET A 17 -10.47 -4.96 -3.58
N GLN A 18 -9.32 -4.31 -3.63
CA GLN A 18 -8.36 -4.41 -4.72
C GLN A 18 -7.02 -4.82 -4.15
N PHE A 19 -6.33 -5.72 -4.84
CA PHE A 19 -4.99 -6.18 -4.51
C PHE A 19 -4.05 -5.87 -5.68
N LEU A 20 -2.76 -5.74 -5.38
CA LEU A 20 -1.74 -5.68 -6.41
C LEU A 20 -1.72 -7.00 -7.18
N ASP A 21 -1.67 -6.91 -8.50
CA ASP A 21 -1.60 -8.05 -9.39
C ASP A 21 -0.22 -8.71 -9.29
N CYS A 22 -0.28 -10.03 -9.21
CA CYS A 22 0.89 -10.90 -9.15
C CYS A 22 0.77 -12.05 -10.16
N THR A 23 -0.15 -11.90 -11.11
CA THR A 23 -0.28 -12.81 -12.24
C THR A 23 1.02 -12.78 -13.05
N PRO A 24 1.62 -13.93 -13.36
CA PRO A 24 2.81 -13.99 -14.21
C PRO A 24 2.52 -13.44 -15.59
N SER A 25 3.42 -12.58 -16.07
CA SER A 25 3.42 -12.14 -17.46
C SER A 25 3.91 -13.27 -18.36
N GLU A 26 3.31 -13.39 -19.54
CA GLU A 26 3.80 -14.27 -20.62
C GLU A 26 5.15 -13.78 -21.17
N GLU A 27 5.43 -12.47 -21.03
CA GLU A 27 6.71 -11.87 -21.43
C GLU A 27 7.76 -12.02 -20.34
N LYS A 28 8.85 -12.72 -20.67
CA LYS A 28 9.99 -12.91 -19.77
C LYS A 28 10.63 -11.57 -19.41
N GLY A 29 10.82 -11.35 -18.11
CA GLY A 29 11.56 -10.21 -17.57
C GLY A 29 10.69 -8.99 -17.22
N VAL A 30 9.37 -9.05 -17.44
CA VAL A 30 8.45 -8.03 -16.94
C VAL A 30 8.19 -8.27 -15.45
N PRO A 31 8.53 -7.32 -14.55
CA PRO A 31 8.25 -7.45 -13.12
C PRO A 31 6.74 -7.37 -12.86
N TYR A 32 6.29 -8.12 -11.85
CA TYR A 32 4.91 -8.11 -11.39
C TYR A 32 4.50 -6.70 -10.93
N GLU A 33 3.20 -6.38 -10.98
CA GLU A 33 2.70 -5.09 -10.47
C GLU A 33 3.11 -4.90 -9.01
N SER A 34 3.02 -5.95 -8.20
CA SER A 34 3.47 -5.92 -6.80
C SER A 34 4.95 -5.58 -6.62
N ASP A 35 5.83 -6.11 -7.46
CA ASP A 35 7.26 -5.79 -7.40
C ASP A 35 7.51 -4.34 -7.81
N ARG A 36 6.84 -3.87 -8.86
CA ARG A 36 6.92 -2.48 -9.32
C ARG A 36 6.46 -1.52 -8.22
N PHE A 37 5.36 -1.83 -7.54
CA PHE A 37 4.85 -1.03 -6.43
C PHE A 37 5.85 -0.96 -5.27
N LEU A 38 6.47 -2.08 -4.89
CA LEU A 38 7.46 -2.10 -3.81
C LEU A 38 8.72 -1.30 -4.17
N MET A 39 9.12 -1.32 -5.44
CA MET A 39 10.25 -0.51 -5.94
C MET A 39 9.90 0.98 -5.93
N ASP A 40 8.81 1.37 -6.59
CA ASP A 40 8.33 2.75 -6.66
C ASP A 40 6.79 2.80 -6.61
N PRO A 41 6.20 3.17 -5.46
CA PRO A 41 4.74 3.21 -5.30
C PRO A 41 4.10 4.49 -5.88
N VAL A 42 4.88 5.51 -6.24
CA VAL A 42 4.35 6.83 -6.66
C VAL A 42 3.47 6.73 -7.91
N PRO A 43 3.87 6.02 -9.00
CA PRO A 43 3.05 5.90 -10.19
C PRO A 43 1.70 5.24 -9.89
N PHE A 44 1.70 4.17 -9.10
CA PHE A 44 0.48 3.45 -8.71
C PHE A 44 -0.49 4.35 -7.95
N VAL A 45 -0.02 5.05 -6.91
CA VAL A 45 -0.88 5.94 -6.10
C VAL A 45 -1.39 7.11 -6.92
N SER A 46 -0.57 7.63 -7.84
CA SER A 46 -0.97 8.73 -8.73
C SER A 46 -2.06 8.30 -9.72
N GLU A 47 -1.99 7.08 -10.24
CA GLU A 47 -3.02 6.50 -11.10
C GLU A 47 -4.30 6.20 -10.33
N TYR A 48 -4.16 5.60 -9.15
CA TYR A 48 -5.27 5.34 -8.23
C TYR A 48 -6.05 6.62 -7.90
N ALA A 49 -5.34 7.70 -7.59
CA ALA A 49 -5.95 9.00 -7.28
C ALA A 49 -6.71 9.66 -8.45
N LYS A 50 -6.41 9.28 -9.70
CA LYS A 50 -7.12 9.79 -10.89
C LYS A 50 -8.43 9.04 -11.14
N ASN A 51 -8.40 7.72 -10.94
CA ASN A 51 -9.49 6.83 -11.35
C ASN A 51 -10.52 6.59 -10.24
N MET A 52 -10.14 6.79 -8.98
CA MET A 52 -10.94 6.47 -7.81
C MET A 52 -11.11 7.67 -6.89
N SER A 53 -12.18 7.67 -6.11
CA SER A 53 -12.32 8.61 -4.99
C SER A 53 -11.22 8.36 -3.96
N LEU A 54 -10.52 9.42 -3.56
CA LEU A 54 -9.50 9.33 -2.52
C LEU A 54 -10.07 8.70 -1.23
N PRO A 55 -9.32 7.83 -0.53
CA PRO A 55 -9.78 7.21 0.71
C PRO A 55 -9.79 8.20 1.89
N SER A 56 -10.56 7.93 2.94
CA SER A 56 -10.53 8.75 4.16
C SER A 56 -9.26 8.52 5.00
N HIS A 57 -8.75 7.29 4.99
CA HIS A 57 -7.56 6.87 5.74
C HIS A 57 -6.64 6.04 4.85
N ILE A 58 -5.33 6.17 5.07
CA ILE A 58 -4.31 5.37 4.42
C ILE A 58 -3.44 4.76 5.52
N VAL A 59 -3.19 3.46 5.43
CA VAL A 59 -2.33 2.73 6.35
C VAL A 59 -1.20 2.12 5.53
N LEU A 60 0.04 2.40 5.90
CA LEU A 60 1.22 1.96 5.17
C LEU A 60 2.40 1.75 6.11
N PHE A 61 3.37 0.92 5.71
CA PHE A 61 4.62 0.82 6.46
C PHE A 61 5.48 2.06 6.23
N ASP A 62 6.36 2.33 7.19
CA ASP A 62 7.32 3.42 7.13
C ASP A 62 8.19 3.43 5.87
N SER A 63 8.58 2.26 5.36
CA SER A 63 9.37 2.14 4.11
C SER A 63 8.66 2.73 2.89
N GLU A 64 7.36 2.48 2.75
CA GLU A 64 6.56 3.04 1.66
C GLU A 64 6.18 4.50 1.94
N GLU A 65 5.94 4.85 3.21
CA GLU A 65 5.61 6.23 3.62
C GLU A 65 6.69 7.22 3.24
N GLN A 66 7.96 6.86 3.45
CA GLN A 66 9.09 7.71 3.07
C GLN A 66 9.07 8.08 1.58
N LYS A 67 8.63 7.16 0.71
CA LYS A 67 8.53 7.39 -0.74
C LYS A 67 7.29 8.21 -1.11
N LEU A 68 6.19 8.04 -0.38
CA LEU A 68 4.87 8.62 -0.70
C LEU A 68 4.57 9.94 0.02
N ARG A 69 5.31 10.30 1.07
CA ARG A 69 5.02 11.44 1.95
C ARG A 69 4.63 12.72 1.21
N ASN A 70 5.44 13.15 0.24
CA ASN A 70 5.19 14.38 -0.50
C ASN A 70 3.90 14.31 -1.32
N LEU A 71 3.61 13.14 -1.91
CA LEU A 71 2.39 12.90 -2.67
C LEU A 71 1.16 12.92 -1.75
N LEU A 72 1.25 12.28 -0.59
CA LEU A 72 0.17 12.26 0.40
C LEU A 72 -0.17 13.68 0.90
N ILE A 73 0.85 14.50 1.19
CA ILE A 73 0.66 15.90 1.56
C ILE A 73 -0.03 16.68 0.43
N SER A 74 0.35 16.42 -0.83
CA SER A 74 -0.29 17.07 -1.99
C SER A 74 -1.77 16.71 -2.17
N PHE A 75 -2.21 15.60 -1.59
CA PHE A 75 -3.61 15.15 -1.56
C PHE A 75 -4.32 15.49 -0.23
N ASP A 76 -3.83 16.48 0.52
CA ASP A 76 -4.43 16.96 1.78
C ASP A 76 -4.51 15.88 2.89
N TYR A 77 -3.58 14.91 2.90
CA TYR A 77 -3.44 13.97 4.01
C TYR A 77 -2.45 14.48 5.06
N ARG A 78 -2.73 14.15 6.33
CA ARG A 78 -1.80 14.33 7.45
C ARG A 78 -1.56 13.02 8.18
N GLU A 79 -0.36 12.84 8.71
CA GLU A 79 -0.07 11.74 9.63
C GLU A 79 -0.94 11.91 10.89
N GLU A 80 -1.72 10.89 11.23
CA GLU A 80 -2.56 10.84 12.42
C GLU A 80 -1.88 10.04 13.54
N LYS A 81 -1.28 8.90 13.20
CA LYS A 81 -0.67 8.02 14.18
C LYS A 81 0.43 7.16 13.59
N ARG A 82 1.38 6.79 14.43
CA ARG A 82 2.48 5.86 14.11
C ARG A 82 2.57 4.78 15.17
N PHE A 83 2.67 3.53 14.73
CA PHE A 83 2.72 2.35 15.58
C PHE A 83 4.04 1.61 15.37
N PHE A 84 4.91 1.63 16.38
CA PHE A 84 6.20 0.92 16.36
C PHE A 84 6.02 -0.58 16.66
N ASN A 85 6.89 -1.44 16.10
CA ASN A 85 6.88 -2.90 16.21
C ASN A 85 5.57 -3.57 15.74
N ALA A 86 4.86 -2.94 14.81
CA ALA A 86 3.63 -3.51 14.27
C ALA A 86 3.87 -4.74 13.37
N HIS A 87 5.12 -5.03 13.00
CA HIS A 87 5.51 -6.22 12.24
C HIS A 87 6.91 -6.71 12.64
N PHE A 88 7.04 -7.99 13.01
CA PHE A 88 8.33 -8.64 13.21
C PHE A 88 8.79 -9.26 11.90
N LYS A 89 9.93 -8.81 11.38
CA LYS A 89 10.45 -9.21 10.08
C LYS A 89 11.23 -10.53 10.18
N VAL A 90 10.94 -11.47 9.29
CA VAL A 90 11.71 -12.72 9.17
C VAL A 90 12.77 -12.60 8.04
N ASP A 91 12.49 -11.89 6.93
CA ASP A 91 13.34 -11.96 5.71
C ASP A 91 13.55 -10.64 4.90
N ARG A 92 13.21 -9.43 5.40
CA ARG A 92 13.39 -8.15 4.64
C ARG A 92 13.81 -6.99 5.56
N ASP A 93 14.28 -5.85 5.03
CA ASP A 93 14.79 -4.67 5.79
C ASP A 93 13.76 -4.03 6.73
N LEU A 94 13.92 -4.11 8.06
CA LEU A 94 13.08 -3.51 9.12
C LEU A 94 11.96 -2.55 8.66
N GLN A 95 10.73 -3.05 8.54
CA GLN A 95 9.52 -2.22 8.57
C GLN A 95 9.19 -2.02 10.04
N ALA A 96 9.77 -0.97 10.62
CA ALA A 96 9.75 -0.79 12.08
C ALA A 96 8.41 -0.24 12.55
N SER A 97 7.71 0.51 11.69
CA SER A 97 6.44 1.14 12.04
C SER A 97 5.39 1.04 10.95
N ILE A 98 4.13 1.03 11.36
CA ILE A 98 2.98 1.35 10.51
C ILE A 98 2.57 2.79 10.79
N VAL A 99 2.25 3.53 9.73
CA VAL A 99 1.82 4.93 9.78
C VAL A 99 0.40 5.02 9.25
N VAL A 100 -0.43 5.81 9.92
CA VAL A 100 -1.81 6.10 9.54
C VAL A 100 -1.89 7.56 9.12
N TYR A 101 -2.39 7.79 7.92
CA TYR A 101 -2.72 9.10 7.38
C TYR A 101 -4.22 9.27 7.31
N VAL A 102 -4.70 10.46 7.66
CA VAL A 102 -6.11 10.85 7.55
C VAL A 102 -6.25 12.02 6.59
N ARG A 103 -7.28 11.99 5.75
CA ARG A 103 -7.59 13.09 4.85
C ARG A 103 -8.18 14.26 5.64
N THR A 104 -7.69 15.46 5.38
CA THR A 104 -8.11 16.66 6.13
C THR A 104 -9.34 17.36 5.56
N ARG A 105 -9.84 16.91 4.40
CA ARG A 105 -11.00 17.45 3.68
C ARG A 105 -11.97 16.33 3.26
#